data_AF-A0A357QIT8-F1
#
_entry.id   AF-A0A357QIT8-F1
#
_cell.length_a   1.000
_cell.length_b   1.000
_cell.length_c   1.000
_cell.angle_alpha   90.00
_cell.angle_beta   90.00
_cell.angle_gamma   90.00
#
_symmetry.space_group_name_H-M   'P 1'
#
loop_
_entity.id
_entity.type
_entity.pdbx_description
1 polymer ?
#
loop_
_entity_poly.entity_id
_entity_poly.type
_entity_poly.pdbx_seq_one_letter_code
_entity_poly.pdbx_strand_id
1 'polypeptide(L)'
;MHPSITNTGNYLKKQYEAIPPDKRRRTRNIIIIIVLILIFKNKIIDGIRNLFHRDINKIDVDKGNLSYEKGEYYSMCSTLESAMDGTGTDEEAINSVIMRMQSQDDWNFLQKSFGVRKKDGGTFYADITGDLKMWLGDELDSSEMEEIKEILIGQGVNY
;
A
#
# COMPACT_ATOMS: atom_id res chain seq x y z
N MET A 1 -32.98 -24.03 -12.98
CA MET A 1 -31.86 -23.72 -12.05
C MET A 1 -31.03 -24.98 -11.89
N HIS A 2 -29.70 -24.88 -12.03
CA HIS A 2 -28.81 -26.04 -11.95
C HIS A 2 -28.82 -26.61 -10.51
N PRO A 3 -28.93 -27.94 -10.31
CA PRO A 3 -29.09 -28.55 -8.98
C PRO A 3 -27.96 -28.23 -7.99
N SER A 4 -26.76 -27.90 -8.47
CA SER A 4 -25.65 -27.41 -7.64
C SER A 4 -25.93 -26.04 -6.99
N ILE A 5 -26.66 -25.14 -7.67
CA ILE A 5 -26.98 -23.80 -7.15
C ILE A 5 -28.00 -23.89 -6.01
N THR A 6 -28.98 -24.79 -6.12
CA THR A 6 -29.98 -25.04 -5.07
C THR A 6 -29.39 -25.67 -3.81
N ASN A 7 -28.40 -26.56 -3.96
CA ASN A 7 -27.77 -27.22 -2.82
C ASN A 7 -26.87 -26.25 -2.04
N THR A 8 -26.10 -25.40 -2.73
CA THR A 8 -25.28 -24.37 -2.09
C THR A 8 -26.13 -23.32 -1.38
N GLY A 9 -27.26 -22.88 -1.97
CA GLY A 9 -28.17 -21.94 -1.34
C GLY A 9 -28.79 -22.46 -0.04
N ASN A 10 -29.22 -23.72 -0.03
CA ASN A 10 -29.78 -24.37 1.17
C ASN A 10 -28.75 -24.54 2.28
N TYR A 11 -27.50 -24.87 1.93
CA TYR A 11 -26.39 -24.96 2.88
C TYR A 11 -26.10 -23.62 3.55
N LEU A 12 -25.96 -22.54 2.75
CA LEU A 12 -25.70 -21.19 3.26
C LEU A 12 -26.83 -20.68 4.16
N LYS A 13 -28.09 -20.97 3.80
CA LYS A 13 -29.26 -20.62 4.61
C LYS A 13 -29.22 -21.30 5.98
N LYS A 14 -28.92 -22.61 6.01
CA LYS A 14 -28.80 -23.38 7.26
C LYS A 14 -27.69 -22.85 8.16
N GLN A 15 -26.54 -22.48 7.58
CA GLN A 15 -25.43 -21.87 8.33
C GLN A 15 -25.80 -20.49 8.91
N TYR A 16 -26.50 -19.64 8.15
CA TYR A 16 -26.98 -18.34 8.64
C TYR A 16 -28.03 -18.48 9.75
N GLU A 17 -28.94 -19.46 9.62
CA GLU A 17 -29.94 -19.76 10.64
C GLU A 17 -29.34 -20.36 11.93
N ALA A 18 -28.19 -21.02 11.85
CA ALA A 18 -27.47 -21.51 13.02
C ALA A 18 -26.84 -20.37 13.87
N ILE A 19 -26.76 -19.14 13.34
CA ILE A 19 -26.22 -17.99 14.06
C ILE A 19 -27.25 -17.46 15.06
N PRO A 20 -26.84 -17.17 16.31
CA PRO A 20 -27.70 -16.54 17.31
C PRO A 20 -28.40 -15.27 16.79
N PRO A 21 -29.71 -15.07 17.03
CA PRO A 21 -30.49 -13.97 16.46
C PRO A 21 -29.93 -12.56 16.74
N ASP A 22 -29.30 -12.38 17.90
CA ASP A 22 -28.62 -11.17 18.34
C ASP A 22 -27.38 -10.83 17.47
N LYS A 23 -26.71 -11.86 16.93
CA LYS A 23 -25.53 -11.69 16.06
C LYS A 23 -25.86 -11.60 14.57
N ARG A 24 -27.03 -12.09 14.14
CA ARG A 24 -27.44 -12.12 12.71
C ARG A 24 -27.39 -10.76 12.02
N ARG A 25 -27.77 -9.67 12.71
CA ARG A 25 -27.71 -8.31 12.15
C ARG A 25 -26.27 -7.89 11.84
N ARG A 26 -25.33 -8.17 12.75
CA ARG A 26 -23.90 -7.89 12.54
C ARG A 26 -23.34 -8.75 11.42
N THR A 27 -23.61 -10.05 11.42
CA THR A 27 -23.16 -10.96 10.36
C THR A 27 -23.67 -10.55 8.99
N ARG A 28 -24.97 -10.20 8.87
CA ARG A 28 -25.53 -9.70 7.61
C ARG A 28 -24.83 -8.43 7.14
N ASN A 29 -24.59 -7.47 8.05
CA ASN A 29 -23.89 -6.24 7.69
C ASN A 29 -22.46 -6.53 7.23
N ILE A 30 -21.73 -7.43 7.91
CA ILE A 30 -20.38 -7.87 7.50
C ILE A 30 -20.42 -8.50 6.10
N ILE A 31 -21.36 -9.42 5.82
CA ILE A 31 -21.51 -10.05 4.51
C ILE A 31 -21.79 -9.00 3.42
N ILE A 32 -22.69 -8.04 3.69
CA ILE A 32 -23.00 -6.96 2.75
C ILE A 32 -21.76 -6.10 2.49
N ILE A 33 -20.98 -5.76 3.52
CA ILE A 33 -19.74 -4.99 3.38
C ILE A 33 -18.74 -5.75 2.52
N ILE A 34 -18.53 -7.05 2.76
CA ILE A 34 -17.64 -7.89 1.96
C ILE A 34 -18.09 -7.93 0.49
N VAL A 35 -19.38 -8.13 0.23
CA VAL A 35 -19.92 -8.14 -1.15
C VAL A 35 -19.77 -6.78 -1.83
N LEU A 36 -20.01 -5.68 -1.11
CA LEU A 36 -19.81 -4.33 -1.64
C LEU A 36 -18.34 -4.08 -1.96
N ILE A 37 -17.41 -4.47 -1.09
CA ILE A 37 -15.98 -4.38 -1.37
C ILE A 37 -15.64 -5.18 -2.63
N LEU A 38 -16.17 -6.40 -2.81
CA LEU A 38 -15.90 -7.20 -4.01
C LEU A 38 -16.45 -6.59 -5.31
N ILE A 39 -17.66 -6.00 -5.28
CA ILE A 39 -18.28 -5.36 -6.45
C ILE A 39 -17.60 -4.03 -6.78
N PHE A 40 -17.26 -3.25 -5.76
CA PHE A 40 -16.72 -1.90 -5.91
C PHE A 40 -15.19 -1.83 -5.84
N LYS A 41 -14.47 -2.96 -5.68
CA LYS A 41 -13.00 -2.97 -5.55
C LYS A 41 -12.30 -2.14 -6.61
N ASN A 42 -12.72 -2.25 -7.88
CA ASN A 42 -12.11 -1.50 -8.98
C ASN A 42 -12.31 0.02 -8.82
N LYS A 43 -13.52 0.46 -8.44
CA LYS A 43 -13.81 1.89 -8.22
C LYS A 43 -13.15 2.44 -6.95
N ILE A 44 -13.02 1.60 -5.92
CA ILE A 44 -12.34 1.96 -4.67
C ILE A 44 -10.84 2.15 -4.95
N ILE A 45 -10.22 1.23 -5.69
CA ILE A 45 -8.80 1.33 -6.10
C ILE A 45 -8.57 2.60 -6.92
N ASP A 46 -9.43 2.91 -7.90
CA ASP A 46 -9.31 4.13 -8.69
C ASP A 46 -9.47 5.41 -7.85
N GLY A 47 -10.42 5.40 -6.91
CA GLY A 47 -10.65 6.51 -5.98
C GLY A 47 -9.46 6.76 -5.05
N ILE A 48 -8.91 5.68 -4.48
CA ILE A 48 -7.73 5.71 -3.62
C ILE A 48 -6.51 6.21 -4.42
N ARG A 49 -6.31 5.70 -5.64
CA ARG A 49 -5.24 6.13 -6.53
C ARG A 49 -5.31 7.63 -6.81
N ASN A 50 -6.49 8.16 -7.11
CA ASN A 50 -6.68 9.59 -7.39
C ASN A 50 -6.42 10.48 -6.17
N LEU A 51 -6.74 10.01 -4.96
CA LEU A 51 -6.41 10.74 -3.73
C LEU A 51 -4.89 10.82 -3.53
N PHE A 52 -4.18 9.71 -3.62
CA PHE A 52 -2.72 9.68 -3.44
C PHE A 52 -1.97 10.46 -4.53
N HIS A 53 -2.40 10.38 -5.80
CA HIS A 53 -1.78 11.18 -6.87
C HIS A 53 -1.89 12.68 -6.59
N ARG A 54 -3.01 13.14 -6.02
CA ARG A 54 -3.20 14.55 -5.72
C ARG A 54 -2.25 15.03 -4.64
N ASP A 55 -1.96 14.20 -3.63
CA ASP A 55 -1.13 14.60 -2.51
C ASP A 55 0.37 14.55 -2.87
N ILE A 56 0.83 13.57 -3.66
CA ILE A 56 2.20 13.54 -4.20
C ILE A 56 2.49 14.76 -5.09
N ASN A 57 1.52 15.15 -5.94
CA ASN A 57 1.72 16.29 -6.85
C ASN A 57 1.84 17.64 -6.12
N LYS A 58 1.37 17.74 -4.86
CA LYS A 58 1.48 18.96 -4.05
C LYS A 58 2.81 19.09 -3.31
N ILE A 59 3.59 18.01 -3.22
CA ILE A 59 4.93 18.07 -2.62
C ILE A 59 5.74 19.13 -3.38
N ASP A 60 6.40 20.05 -2.70
CA ASP A 60 7.28 21.00 -3.37
C ASP A 60 8.69 20.41 -3.49
N VAL A 61 9.37 20.68 -4.61
CA VAL A 61 10.74 20.21 -4.84
C VAL A 61 11.53 21.30 -5.52
N ASP A 62 12.56 21.78 -4.85
CA ASP A 62 13.61 22.57 -5.49
C ASP A 62 14.57 21.64 -6.25
N LYS A 63 14.46 21.64 -7.58
CA LYS A 63 15.32 20.83 -8.45
C LYS A 63 16.79 21.25 -8.43
N GLY A 64 17.10 22.47 -7.95
CA GLY A 64 18.46 22.96 -7.78
C GLY A 64 19.16 22.38 -6.54
N ASN A 65 18.41 21.80 -5.62
CA ASN A 65 18.89 21.23 -4.36
C ASN A 65 18.92 19.69 -4.35
N LEU A 66 18.80 19.07 -5.53
CA LEU A 66 18.88 17.62 -5.69
C LEU A 66 20.34 17.18 -5.70
N SER A 67 20.66 16.17 -4.90
CA SER A 67 22.00 15.61 -4.82
C SER A 67 22.34 14.69 -5.99
N TYR A 68 21.33 14.23 -6.74
CA TYR A 68 21.51 13.28 -7.84
C TYR A 68 20.79 13.72 -9.12
N GLU A 69 21.16 13.10 -10.23
CA GLU A 69 20.41 13.26 -11.47
C GLU A 69 19.08 12.50 -11.42
N LYS A 70 18.09 12.94 -12.20
CA LYS A 70 16.77 12.31 -12.26
C LYS A 70 16.83 10.79 -12.52
N GLY A 71 17.76 10.35 -13.38
CA GLY A 71 17.94 8.94 -13.71
C GLY A 71 18.28 8.09 -12.48
N GLU A 72 19.04 8.64 -11.54
CA GLU A 72 19.39 7.93 -10.30
C GLU A 72 18.18 7.73 -9.40
N TYR A 73 17.30 8.73 -9.23
CA TYR A 73 16.07 8.54 -8.46
C TYR A 73 15.16 7.49 -9.08
N TYR A 74 15.08 7.40 -10.40
CA TYR A 74 14.33 6.31 -11.05
C TYR A 74 14.95 4.94 -10.80
N SER A 75 16.28 4.85 -10.77
CA SER A 75 16.98 3.63 -10.39
C SER A 75 16.69 3.27 -8.93
N MET A 76 16.78 4.24 -8.01
CA MET A 76 16.42 4.06 -6.59
C MET A 76 14.97 3.59 -6.42
N CYS A 77 14.03 4.17 -7.17
CA CYS A 77 12.63 3.75 -7.14
C CYS A 77 12.46 2.31 -7.64
N SER A 78 13.25 1.88 -8.61
CA SER A 78 13.21 0.51 -9.14
C SER A 78 13.79 -0.49 -8.13
N THR A 79 14.86 -0.10 -7.41
CA THR A 79 15.40 -0.86 -6.29
C THR A 79 14.36 -0.99 -5.17
N LEU A 80 13.73 0.12 -4.77
CA LEU A 80 12.68 0.14 -3.75
C LEU A 80 11.48 -0.74 -4.15
N GLU A 81 11.01 -0.64 -5.39
CA GLU A 81 9.93 -1.50 -5.89
C GLU A 81 10.33 -2.97 -5.82
N SER A 82 11.52 -3.33 -6.30
CA SER A 82 11.97 -4.73 -6.28
C SER A 82 12.18 -5.27 -4.86
N ALA A 83 12.56 -4.41 -3.91
CA ALA A 83 12.76 -4.77 -2.51
C ALA A 83 11.45 -4.99 -1.74
N MET A 84 10.34 -4.41 -2.24
CA MET A 84 9.02 -4.42 -1.59
C MET A 84 7.94 -5.16 -2.41
N ASP A 85 8.25 -5.65 -3.61
CA ASP A 85 7.31 -6.38 -4.46
C ASP A 85 7.63 -7.88 -4.41
N GLY A 86 6.81 -8.65 -3.69
CA GLY A 86 6.94 -10.10 -3.63
C GLY A 86 6.68 -10.69 -2.25
N THR A 87 7.27 -11.87 -2.01
CA THR A 87 7.19 -12.53 -0.70
C THR A 87 8.42 -12.20 0.12
N GLY A 88 8.24 -11.38 1.16
CA GLY A 88 9.31 -10.88 2.00
C GLY A 88 9.81 -9.51 1.55
N THR A 89 10.61 -8.89 2.40
CA THR A 89 11.17 -7.55 2.23
C THR A 89 12.68 -7.65 2.15
N ASP A 90 13.31 -6.85 1.28
CA ASP A 90 14.76 -6.65 1.29
C ASP A 90 15.07 -5.33 2.01
N GLU A 91 15.15 -5.40 3.34
CA GLU A 91 15.34 -4.23 4.21
C GLU A 91 16.72 -3.60 3.98
N GLU A 92 17.73 -4.39 3.63
CA GLU A 92 19.06 -3.89 3.29
C GLU A 92 19.01 -3.01 2.04
N ALA A 93 18.29 -3.44 1.00
CA ALA A 93 18.09 -2.66 -0.22
C ALA A 93 17.31 -1.36 0.07
N ILE A 94 16.26 -1.42 0.89
CA ILE A 94 15.51 -0.22 1.30
C ILE A 94 16.43 0.76 2.02
N ASN A 95 17.13 0.30 3.06
CA ASN A 95 18.04 1.12 3.86
C ASN A 95 19.14 1.72 2.99
N SER A 96 19.69 0.97 2.03
CA SER A 96 20.71 1.48 1.12
C SER A 96 20.24 2.66 0.27
N VAL A 97 18.95 2.71 -0.09
CA VAL A 97 18.36 3.83 -0.82
C VAL A 97 18.06 5.00 0.11
N ILE A 98 17.48 4.75 1.28
CA ILE A 98 17.16 5.80 2.27
C ILE A 98 18.44 6.52 2.73
N MET A 99 19.53 5.78 3.00
CA MET A 99 20.82 6.35 3.38
C MET A 99 21.44 7.26 2.33
N ARG A 100 20.99 7.20 1.07
CA ARG A 100 21.47 8.08 -0.01
C ARG A 100 20.80 9.45 0.02
N MET A 101 19.68 9.64 0.70
CA MET A 101 19.01 10.94 0.75
C MET A 101 19.91 11.95 1.50
N GLN A 102 20.10 13.15 0.96
CA GLN A 102 20.95 14.17 1.57
C GLN A 102 20.18 15.44 1.92
N SER A 103 18.93 15.55 1.46
CA SER A 103 18.09 16.72 1.69
C SER A 103 16.60 16.37 1.69
N GLN A 104 15.78 17.29 2.20
CA GLN A 104 14.32 17.21 2.06
C GLN A 104 13.89 17.12 0.58
N ASP A 105 14.57 17.84 -0.31
CA ASP A 105 14.26 17.86 -1.74
C ASP A 105 14.56 16.52 -2.40
N ASP A 106 15.63 15.81 -1.98
CA ASP A 106 15.90 14.44 -2.42
C ASP A 106 14.75 13.50 -2.06
N TRP A 107 14.33 13.52 -0.80
CA TRP A 107 13.25 12.68 -0.30
C TRP A 107 11.91 13.00 -0.98
N ASN A 108 11.62 14.29 -1.17
CA ASN A 108 10.43 14.76 -1.87
C ASN A 108 10.44 14.34 -3.34
N PHE A 109 11.59 14.45 -4.00
CA PHE A 109 11.73 14.07 -5.40
C PHE A 109 11.69 12.55 -5.58
N LEU A 110 12.25 11.78 -4.65
CA LEU A 110 12.14 10.33 -4.63
C LEU A 110 10.67 9.89 -4.49
N GLN A 111 9.92 10.46 -3.54
CA GLN A 111 8.48 10.18 -3.39
C GLN A 111 7.69 10.53 -4.67
N LYS A 112 7.98 11.68 -5.29
CA LYS A 112 7.37 12.06 -6.57
C LYS A 112 7.72 11.10 -7.71
N SER A 113 8.97 10.66 -7.77
CA SER A 113 9.47 9.77 -8.81
C SER A 113 8.95 8.35 -8.65
N PHE A 114 8.77 7.91 -7.40
CA PHE A 114 8.14 6.63 -7.07
C PHE A 114 6.66 6.67 -7.47
N GLY A 115 5.97 7.76 -7.13
CA GLY A 115 4.56 7.95 -7.47
C GLY A 115 3.65 6.99 -6.71
N VAL A 116 2.47 6.70 -7.27
CA VAL A 116 1.57 5.68 -6.72
C VAL A 116 1.72 4.41 -7.54
N ARG A 117 2.06 3.33 -6.84
CA ARG A 117 2.29 2.01 -7.43
C ARG A 117 1.34 0.99 -6.83
N LYS A 118 1.17 -0.13 -7.53
CA LYS A 118 0.38 -1.27 -7.07
C LYS A 118 1.30 -2.48 -6.91
N LYS A 119 1.32 -3.10 -5.73
CA LYS A 119 1.92 -4.43 -5.51
C LYS A 119 0.83 -5.48 -5.34
N ASP A 120 1.13 -6.68 -5.80
CA ASP A 120 0.25 -7.85 -5.67
C ASP A 120 0.50 -8.50 -4.30
N GLY A 121 -0.54 -8.58 -3.47
CA GLY A 121 -0.46 -9.25 -2.16
C GLY A 121 -0.43 -10.78 -2.28
N GLY A 122 -0.52 -11.31 -3.50
CA GLY A 122 -0.60 -12.73 -3.77
C GLY A 122 -1.96 -13.32 -3.39
N THR A 123 -2.01 -14.64 -3.25
CA THR A 123 -3.28 -15.37 -3.09
C THR A 123 -3.97 -15.11 -1.73
N PHE A 124 -3.20 -14.68 -0.72
CA PHE A 124 -3.68 -14.59 0.67
C PHE A 124 -3.72 -13.17 1.23
N TYR A 125 -3.03 -12.21 0.61
CA TYR A 125 -3.05 -10.80 1.04
C TYR A 125 -3.72 -9.92 -0.02
N ALA A 126 -4.22 -8.77 0.42
CA ALA A 126 -4.87 -7.84 -0.49
C ALA A 126 -3.81 -7.08 -1.29
N ASP A 127 -4.10 -6.83 -2.57
CA ASP A 127 -3.33 -5.88 -3.37
C ASP A 127 -3.28 -4.53 -2.67
N ILE A 128 -2.09 -3.93 -2.66
CA ILE A 128 -1.89 -2.61 -2.08
C ILE A 128 -1.59 -1.63 -3.20
N THR A 129 -2.29 -0.50 -3.17
CA THR A 129 -2.05 0.62 -4.08
C THR A 129 -1.78 1.85 -3.25
N GLY A 130 -0.58 2.41 -3.37
CA GLY A 130 -0.09 3.43 -2.47
C GLY A 130 1.16 4.13 -2.98
N ASP A 131 1.53 5.18 -2.27
CA ASP A 131 2.80 5.88 -2.46
C ASP A 131 3.94 5.19 -1.70
N LEU A 132 5.15 5.74 -1.80
CA LEU A 132 6.34 5.17 -1.15
C LEU A 132 6.15 5.01 0.36
N LYS A 133 5.55 6.00 1.05
CA LYS A 133 5.34 5.92 2.51
C LYS A 133 4.37 4.80 2.86
N MET A 134 3.31 4.62 2.07
CA MET A 134 2.35 3.53 2.27
C MET A 134 2.98 2.16 2.02
N TRP A 135 3.86 2.03 1.01
CA TRP A 135 4.56 0.77 0.74
C TRP A 135 5.53 0.43 1.87
N LEU A 136 6.32 1.39 2.34
CA LEU A 136 7.23 1.20 3.47
C LEU A 136 6.47 0.80 4.74
N GLY A 137 5.37 1.47 5.06
CA GLY A 137 4.58 1.16 6.25
C GLY A 137 3.80 -0.17 6.18
N ASP A 138 3.72 -0.80 5.02
CA ASP A 138 3.16 -2.14 4.89
C ASP A 138 4.22 -3.24 4.96
N GLU A 139 5.42 -2.97 4.42
CA GLU A 139 6.52 -3.95 4.40
C GLU A 139 7.38 -3.95 5.66
N LEU A 140 7.49 -2.82 6.35
CA LEU A 140 8.37 -2.66 7.51
C LEU A 140 7.59 -2.65 8.80
N ASP A 141 8.17 -3.25 9.83
CA ASP A 141 7.62 -3.21 11.17
C ASP A 141 7.86 -1.86 11.86
N SER A 142 7.32 -1.70 13.07
CA SER A 142 7.43 -0.44 13.81
C SER A 142 8.87 -0.06 14.18
N SER A 143 9.75 -1.04 14.38
CA SER A 143 11.16 -0.79 14.71
C SER A 143 11.91 -0.33 13.46
N GLU A 144 11.76 -1.03 12.35
CA GLU A 144 12.41 -0.71 11.08
C GLU A 144 11.96 0.65 10.54
N MET A 145 10.67 0.97 10.70
CA MET A 145 10.13 2.29 10.36
C MET A 145 10.74 3.41 11.22
N GLU A 146 11.05 3.13 12.49
CA GLU A 146 11.72 4.13 13.33
C GLU A 146 13.18 4.31 12.91
N GLU A 147 13.89 3.24 12.51
CA GLU A 147 15.25 3.34 11.97
C GLU A 147 15.31 4.20 10.70
N ILE A 148 14.40 3.98 9.74
CA ILE A 148 14.30 4.81 8.53
C ILE A 148 14.04 6.28 8.90
N LYS A 149 13.14 6.51 9.85
CA LYS A 149 12.81 7.86 10.31
C LYS A 149 14.01 8.54 10.96
N GLU A 150 14.78 7.82 11.78
CA GLU A 150 16.01 8.35 12.38
C GLU A 150 17.05 8.72 11.32
N ILE A 151 17.24 7.88 10.29
CA ILE A 151 18.16 8.16 9.18
C ILE A 151 17.74 9.43 8.44
N LEU A 152 16.46 9.53 8.06
CA LEU A 152 15.91 10.67 7.33
C LEU A 152 16.01 11.96 8.16
N ILE A 153 15.66 11.92 9.44
CA ILE A 153 15.81 13.07 10.34
C ILE A 153 17.28 13.48 10.46
N GLY A 154 18.19 12.51 10.56
CA GLY A 154 19.64 12.76 10.58
C GLY A 154 20.16 13.46 9.32
N GLN A 155 19.49 13.27 8.19
CA GLN A 155 19.78 13.91 6.90
C GLN A 155 19.03 15.25 6.71
N GLY A 156 18.33 15.74 7.74
CA GLY A 156 17.56 16.98 7.67
C GLY A 156 16.23 16.86 6.94
N VAL A 157 15.72 15.65 6.75
CA VAL A 157 14.38 15.38 6.23
C VAL A 157 13.36 15.44 7.37
N ASN A 158 12.33 16.26 7.20
CA ASN A 158 11.14 16.26 8.04
C ASN A 158 10.19 15.15 7.56
N TYR A 159 10.14 14.06 8.31
CA TYR A 159 9.45 12.81 7.94
C TYR A 159 8.02 12.73 8.47
#